data_AF-A0AAD8MUR7-F1
#
_entry.id   AF-A0AAD8MUR7-F1
#
_cell.length_a   1.000
_cell.length_b   1.000
_cell.length_c   1.000
_cell.angle_alpha   90.00
_cell.angle_beta   90.00
_cell.angle_gamma   90.00
#
_symmetry.space_group_name_H-M   'P 1'
#
loop_
_entity.id
_entity.type
_entity.pdbx_description
1 polymer ?
#
loop_
_entity_poly.entity_id
_entity_poly.type
_entity_poly.pdbx_seq_one_letter_code
_entity_poly.pdbx_strand_id
1 'polypeptide(L)'
;MGSEESERDVVVTQISFGGFDGYMTAKTLLDYFEQYVGIVLRCRLKTSSTPFEAYLEFAIDTTKLERLHSYENLIPHAFVHFVTLDAARSALDDAGCGELILDNNPLKISLGPHRNKEPFKLPDVVVEIGSWVSKDKFFVGWRGPATGVDFLVDPFDGTCKFVFTMDTVFSFPGMRNHVVIKCNLKVEFLVRDIQWIKDYNDSSYLIILLHLESSPKLYYRTVDDDIEDTFPFDILDNDDPKIRTTDITASGAIGRCNIYRILIKPRHRDWLLKNPKLLRTRELDDFVEVRRLIITPTRAYCLPPEVELSNRVLRHYRSVADRFLRVTFMDDGMQTIKKKVFTYYPAPIVSDNTSNVNAQETSVFKRVKDITNDGFHLCGRKYSFLAFSANQPRDRSAWFFSGDQNTSVLDVLSWMDSFTNKNVTKYATGMGLCFSSTYATIDVPHDNVDFELADIMRNGNDFSDGIGKISHDL
;
A
#
# COMPACT_ATOMS: atom_id res chain seq x y z
N MET A 1 -32.08 25.07 28.31
CA MET A 1 -31.71 26.19 27.43
C MET A 1 -30.29 26.60 27.78
N GLY A 2 -29.33 26.07 27.03
CA GLY A 2 -27.95 26.54 27.03
C GLY A 2 -27.59 26.59 25.55
N SER A 3 -27.51 27.79 25.01
CA SER A 3 -27.07 28.05 23.64
C SER A 3 -25.61 27.59 23.53
N GLU A 4 -25.40 26.46 22.84
CA GLU A 4 -24.10 26.15 22.28
C GLU A 4 -23.76 27.28 21.31
N GLU A 5 -22.76 28.08 21.69
CA GLU A 5 -22.18 29.12 20.85
C GLU A 5 -21.74 28.50 19.52
N SER A 6 -22.43 28.91 18.46
CA SER A 6 -22.06 28.65 17.09
C SER A 6 -20.86 29.51 16.71
N GLU A 7 -19.65 29.06 17.01
CA GLU A 7 -18.44 29.60 16.38
C GLU A 7 -17.66 28.45 15.72
N ARG A 8 -18.06 28.16 14.49
CA ARG A 8 -17.16 27.55 13.49
C ARG A 8 -17.16 28.48 12.29
N ASP A 9 -16.59 29.65 12.48
CA ASP A 9 -16.28 30.53 11.37
C ASP A 9 -15.14 29.91 10.56
N VAL A 10 -15.43 29.72 9.28
CA VAL A 10 -14.64 28.96 8.31
C VAL A 10 -13.48 29.82 7.82
N VAL A 11 -12.23 29.32 7.91
CA VAL A 11 -11.03 30.06 7.46
C VAL A 11 -10.65 29.61 6.04
N VAL A 12 -11.10 30.33 5.02
CA VAL A 12 -10.54 30.24 3.65
C VAL A 12 -9.66 31.47 3.43
N THR A 13 -8.36 31.27 3.39
CA THR A 13 -7.41 32.32 3.01
C THR A 13 -6.85 32.12 1.60
N GLN A 14 -7.06 30.96 0.98
CA GLN A 14 -6.50 30.64 -0.35
C GLN A 14 -7.50 30.83 -1.48
N ILE A 15 -7.08 31.54 -2.53
CA ILE A 15 -7.85 31.77 -3.74
C ILE A 15 -6.98 31.49 -4.98
N SER A 16 -7.57 30.86 -5.99
CA SER A 16 -6.93 30.64 -7.29
C SER A 16 -7.39 31.71 -8.28
N PHE A 17 -6.43 32.41 -8.88
CA PHE A 17 -6.65 33.49 -9.85
C PHE A 17 -6.10 33.08 -11.22
N GLY A 18 -6.81 33.46 -12.28
CA GLY A 18 -6.33 33.35 -13.67
C GLY A 18 -6.80 34.54 -14.51
N GLY A 19 -6.51 34.53 -15.81
CA GLY A 19 -6.94 35.59 -16.72
C GLY A 19 -5.95 36.74 -16.90
N PHE A 20 -4.67 36.51 -16.58
CA PHE A 20 -3.56 37.45 -16.81
C PHE A 20 -2.53 36.87 -17.78
N ASP A 21 -1.64 37.71 -18.29
CA ASP A 21 -0.67 37.35 -19.32
C ASP A 21 0.54 36.57 -18.78
N GLY A 22 1.24 35.83 -19.66
CA GLY A 22 2.39 34.98 -19.31
C GLY A 22 3.66 35.72 -18.89
N TYR A 23 3.64 37.06 -18.86
CA TYR A 23 4.77 37.90 -18.41
C TYR A 23 4.71 38.25 -16.91
N MET A 24 3.63 37.85 -16.23
CA MET A 24 3.47 38.09 -14.79
C MET A 24 4.51 37.31 -13.99
N THR A 25 4.89 37.87 -12.84
CA THR A 25 5.68 37.18 -11.81
C THR A 25 4.85 37.04 -10.54
N ALA A 26 5.18 36.08 -9.68
CA ALA A 26 4.56 35.92 -8.37
C ALA A 26 4.65 37.22 -7.54
N LYS A 27 5.77 37.93 -7.66
CA LYS A 27 5.98 39.23 -7.01
C LYS A 27 5.02 40.31 -7.53
N THR A 28 4.86 40.42 -8.85
CA THR A 28 3.94 41.41 -9.45
C THR A 28 2.50 41.17 -8.99
N LEU A 29 2.09 39.90 -8.93
CA LEU A 29 0.76 39.53 -8.43
C LEU A 29 0.63 39.81 -6.94
N LEU A 30 1.66 39.52 -6.15
CA LEU A 30 1.69 39.82 -4.72
C LEU A 30 1.50 41.32 -4.47
N ASP A 31 2.30 42.17 -5.12
CA ASP A 31 2.23 43.63 -4.98
C ASP A 31 0.83 44.16 -5.34
N TYR A 32 0.20 43.63 -6.40
CA TYR A 32 -1.17 43.97 -6.78
C TYR A 32 -2.18 43.59 -5.69
N PHE A 33 -2.16 42.35 -5.22
CA PHE A 33 -3.14 41.90 -4.22
C PHE A 33 -2.96 42.61 -2.88
N GLU A 34 -1.73 42.92 -2.45
CA GLU A 34 -1.48 43.70 -1.25
C GLU A 34 -1.97 45.15 -1.36
N GLN A 35 -1.90 45.73 -2.56
CA GLN A 35 -2.37 47.09 -2.81
C GLN A 35 -3.91 47.19 -2.84
N TYR A 36 -4.60 46.22 -3.44
CA TYR A 36 -6.02 46.34 -3.76
C TYR A 36 -6.95 45.46 -2.91
N VAL A 37 -6.44 44.39 -2.28
CA VAL A 37 -7.27 43.40 -1.58
C VAL A 37 -6.87 43.29 -0.11
N GLY A 38 -5.60 43.00 0.17
CA GLY A 38 -5.09 42.83 1.53
C GLY A 38 -3.81 42.03 1.59
N ILE A 39 -3.25 41.91 2.80
CA ILE A 39 -1.93 41.30 3.02
C ILE A 39 -1.90 39.86 2.52
N VAL A 40 -0.88 39.52 1.73
CA VAL A 40 -0.68 38.20 1.13
C VAL A 40 0.43 37.48 1.90
N LEU A 41 0.20 36.22 2.27
CA LEU A 41 1.16 35.32 2.90
C LEU A 41 2.08 34.62 1.89
N ARG A 42 1.50 34.21 0.76
CA ARG A 42 2.17 33.51 -0.32
C ARG A 42 1.44 33.76 -1.62
N CYS A 43 2.21 34.12 -2.65
CA CYS A 43 1.75 34.07 -4.02
C CYS A 43 2.55 32.99 -4.76
N ARG A 44 1.86 31.98 -5.30
CA ARG A 44 2.48 30.95 -6.14
C ARG A 44 1.90 31.03 -7.54
N LEU A 45 2.69 31.48 -8.49
CA LEU A 45 2.35 31.54 -9.90
C LEU A 45 2.79 30.25 -10.61
N LYS A 46 1.83 29.57 -11.22
CA LYS A 46 2.08 28.41 -12.06
C LYS A 46 2.51 28.87 -13.45
N THR A 47 3.79 28.70 -13.76
CA THR A 47 4.37 29.06 -15.06
C THR A 47 4.60 27.84 -15.95
N SER A 48 4.50 26.64 -15.40
CA SER A 48 4.91 25.42 -16.09
C SER A 48 4.05 24.21 -15.70
N SER A 49 3.80 23.28 -16.62
CA SER A 49 3.14 21.99 -16.34
C SER A 49 3.83 20.85 -17.08
N THR A 50 3.73 19.62 -16.57
CA THR A 50 4.19 18.45 -17.33
C THR A 50 3.53 18.46 -18.72
N PRO A 51 4.31 18.39 -19.82
CA PRO A 51 3.75 18.39 -21.16
C PRO A 51 2.74 17.25 -21.34
N PHE A 52 1.64 17.52 -22.04
CA PHE A 52 0.48 16.62 -22.14
C PHE A 52 0.82 15.22 -22.70
N GLU A 53 1.90 15.12 -23.49
CA GLU A 53 2.34 13.88 -24.13
C GLU A 53 3.56 13.21 -23.45
N ALA A 54 4.07 13.75 -22.34
CA ALA A 54 5.25 13.22 -21.69
C ALA A 54 4.94 11.99 -20.82
N TYR A 55 5.78 10.95 -20.92
CA TYR A 55 5.70 9.74 -20.10
C TYR A 55 6.91 9.64 -19.17
N LEU A 56 6.66 9.18 -17.95
CA LEU A 56 7.71 8.88 -16.98
C LEU A 56 8.52 7.66 -17.42
N GLU A 57 9.86 7.78 -17.40
CA GLU A 57 10.76 6.69 -17.76
C GLU A 57 11.65 6.30 -16.57
N PHE A 58 11.37 5.16 -15.96
CA PHE A 58 11.99 4.79 -14.68
C PHE A 58 13.35 4.09 -14.81
N ALA A 59 13.66 3.55 -16.00
CA ALA A 59 14.83 2.70 -16.20
C ALA A 59 16.11 3.46 -16.59
N ILE A 60 16.02 4.78 -16.78
CA ILE A 60 17.11 5.60 -17.30
C ILE A 60 17.78 6.36 -16.17
N ASP A 61 19.10 6.26 -16.14
CA ASP A 61 19.95 6.99 -15.20
C ASP A 61 19.98 8.49 -15.56
N THR A 62 19.55 9.32 -14.61
CA THR A 62 19.49 10.78 -14.74
C THR A 62 20.85 11.42 -14.96
N THR A 63 21.95 10.77 -14.55
CA THR A 63 23.31 11.31 -14.65
C THR A 63 23.84 11.45 -16.08
N LYS A 64 23.15 10.88 -17.07
CA LYS A 64 23.57 10.84 -18.48
C LYS A 64 22.79 11.77 -19.41
N LEU A 65 21.88 12.58 -18.87
CA LEU A 65 20.92 13.36 -19.66
C LEU A 65 21.07 14.87 -19.43
N GLU A 66 20.85 15.64 -20.48
CA GLU A 66 20.77 17.09 -20.40
C GLU A 66 19.46 17.52 -19.73
N ARG A 67 19.54 18.52 -18.84
CA ARG A 67 18.39 19.14 -18.20
C ARG A 67 17.76 20.14 -19.16
N LEU A 68 16.45 20.03 -19.37
CA LEU A 68 15.70 21.04 -20.12
C LEU A 68 15.13 22.06 -19.12
N HIS A 69 15.40 23.34 -19.36
CA HIS A 69 14.99 24.43 -18.46
C HIS A 69 13.66 25.09 -18.86
N SER A 70 13.02 24.66 -19.95
CA SER A 70 11.78 25.25 -20.43
C SER A 70 10.93 24.23 -21.21
N TYR A 71 9.68 24.08 -20.81
CA TYR A 71 8.63 23.33 -21.51
C TYR A 71 7.40 24.24 -21.64
N GLU A 72 6.49 23.93 -22.59
CA GLU A 72 5.43 24.84 -23.07
C GLU A 72 4.65 25.57 -21.97
N ASN A 73 4.38 26.86 -22.24
CA ASN A 73 3.66 27.78 -21.35
C ASN A 73 2.20 27.34 -21.18
N LEU A 74 1.82 27.05 -19.93
CA LEU A 74 0.44 26.90 -19.52
C LEU A 74 -0.27 28.27 -19.53
N ILE A 75 -1.61 28.28 -19.62
CA ILE A 75 -2.40 29.46 -19.23
C ILE A 75 -2.03 29.76 -17.76
N PRO A 76 -1.43 30.92 -17.47
CA PRO A 76 -0.89 31.20 -16.15
C PRO A 76 -2.05 31.34 -15.15
N HIS A 77 -1.88 30.73 -14.00
CA HIS A 77 -2.79 30.84 -12.87
C HIS A 77 -1.97 30.90 -11.58
N ALA A 78 -2.49 31.59 -10.57
CA ALA A 78 -1.80 31.83 -9.32
C ALA A 78 -2.66 31.41 -8.14
N PHE A 79 -2.01 30.82 -7.15
CA PHE A 79 -2.61 30.50 -5.87
C PHE A 79 -2.12 31.52 -4.85
N VAL A 80 -3.04 32.31 -4.31
CA VAL A 80 -2.75 33.40 -3.39
C VAL A 80 -3.36 33.09 -2.04
N HIS A 81 -2.53 33.15 -1.00
CA HIS A 81 -2.96 33.01 0.39
C HIS A 81 -3.01 34.37 1.05
N PHE A 82 -4.16 34.82 1.51
CA PHE A 82 -4.34 36.06 2.26
C PHE A 82 -4.12 35.85 3.76
N VAL A 83 -3.73 36.90 4.49
CA VAL A 83 -3.60 36.82 5.97
C VAL A 83 -4.98 36.72 6.63
N THR A 84 -5.98 37.43 6.10
CA THR A 84 -7.31 37.54 6.71
C THR A 84 -8.39 36.94 5.84
N LEU A 85 -9.41 36.39 6.50
CA LEU A 85 -10.61 35.87 5.83
C LEU A 85 -11.38 36.98 5.11
N ASP A 86 -11.39 38.19 5.65
CA ASP A 86 -12.06 39.34 5.04
C ASP A 86 -11.39 39.76 3.73
N ALA A 87 -10.06 39.71 3.65
CA ALA A 87 -9.35 39.97 2.40
C ALA A 87 -9.68 38.90 1.35
N ALA A 88 -9.73 37.62 1.74
CA ALA A 88 -10.15 36.55 0.83
C ALA A 88 -11.62 36.71 0.38
N ARG A 89 -12.54 37.07 1.28
CA ARG A 89 -13.95 37.34 0.95
C ARG A 89 -14.08 38.54 0.01
N SER A 90 -13.39 39.64 0.29
CA SER A 90 -13.35 40.83 -0.58
C SER A 90 -12.86 40.45 -1.97
N ALA A 91 -11.75 39.71 -2.08
CA ALA A 91 -11.23 39.28 -3.37
C ALA A 91 -12.26 38.46 -4.17
N LEU A 92 -13.02 37.60 -3.48
CA LEU A 92 -14.05 36.77 -4.09
C LEU A 92 -15.21 37.62 -4.64
N ASP A 93 -15.70 38.56 -3.82
CA ASP A 93 -16.80 39.46 -4.16
C ASP A 93 -16.39 40.41 -5.30
N ASP A 94 -15.20 41.02 -5.21
CA ASP A 94 -14.68 41.99 -6.17
C ASP A 94 -14.45 41.35 -7.54
N ALA A 95 -13.94 40.12 -7.62
CA ALA A 95 -13.88 39.41 -8.91
C ALA A 95 -15.24 38.91 -9.41
N GLY A 96 -16.16 38.53 -8.52
CA GLY A 96 -17.53 38.16 -8.89
C GLY A 96 -18.27 39.33 -9.57
N CYS A 97 -17.94 40.56 -9.16
CA CYS A 97 -18.41 41.80 -9.75
C CYS A 97 -17.57 42.28 -10.96
N GLY A 98 -16.46 41.61 -11.28
CA GLY A 98 -15.55 41.97 -12.37
C GLY A 98 -14.67 43.20 -12.10
N GLU A 99 -14.52 43.58 -10.82
CA GLU A 99 -13.77 44.78 -10.41
C GLU A 99 -12.27 44.52 -10.22
N LEU A 100 -11.86 43.25 -10.04
CA LEU A 100 -10.44 42.89 -10.04
C LEU A 100 -9.88 42.83 -11.46
N ILE A 101 -9.24 43.93 -11.88
CA ILE A 101 -8.66 44.12 -13.21
C ILE A 101 -7.14 44.25 -13.09
N LEU A 102 -6.41 43.33 -13.71
CA LEU A 102 -4.96 43.38 -13.85
C LEU A 102 -4.61 43.56 -15.33
N ASP A 103 -3.85 44.61 -15.67
CA ASP A 103 -3.45 44.94 -17.04
C ASP A 103 -4.62 44.94 -18.07
N ASN A 104 -5.74 45.55 -17.69
CA ASN A 104 -7.00 45.60 -18.45
C ASN A 104 -7.71 44.25 -18.66
N ASN A 105 -7.26 43.18 -18.00
CA ASN A 105 -7.91 41.88 -18.02
C ASN A 105 -8.63 41.61 -16.69
N PRO A 106 -9.93 41.23 -16.71
CA PRO A 106 -10.63 40.84 -15.50
C PRO A 106 -10.11 39.48 -15.01
N LEU A 107 -9.79 39.41 -13.72
CA LEU A 107 -9.33 38.18 -13.08
C LEU A 107 -10.46 37.16 -12.95
N LYS A 108 -10.16 35.89 -13.23
CA LYS A 108 -11.05 34.75 -13.01
C LYS A 108 -10.71 34.06 -11.71
N ILE A 109 -11.71 33.68 -10.94
CA ILE A 109 -11.52 33.02 -9.64
C ILE A 109 -12.05 31.58 -9.60
N SER A 110 -11.32 30.71 -8.91
CA SER A 110 -11.82 29.46 -8.35
C SER A 110 -11.46 29.32 -6.86
N LEU A 111 -12.38 28.76 -6.08
CA LEU A 111 -12.18 28.44 -4.66
C LEU A 111 -11.48 27.08 -4.49
N GLY A 112 -10.47 27.01 -3.63
CA GLY A 112 -9.83 25.76 -3.21
C GLY A 112 -10.57 25.07 -2.04
N PRO A 113 -10.48 23.74 -1.87
CA PRO A 113 -11.03 23.00 -0.73
C PRO A 113 -10.52 23.45 0.66
N HIS A 114 -11.42 23.23 1.63
CA HIS A 114 -11.33 23.74 3.00
C HIS A 114 -10.56 22.78 3.92
N ARG A 115 -9.68 23.31 4.79
CA ARG A 115 -9.02 22.52 5.85
C ARG A 115 -8.99 23.25 7.19
N ASN A 116 -9.38 22.54 8.25
CA ASN A 116 -9.49 23.07 9.61
C ASN A 116 -8.32 22.71 10.53
N LYS A 117 -7.38 21.85 10.10
CA LYS A 117 -6.24 21.41 10.92
C LYS A 117 -5.00 21.20 10.05
N GLU A 118 -3.87 21.69 10.53
CA GLU A 118 -2.57 21.42 9.92
C GLU A 118 -2.16 19.96 10.15
N PRO A 119 -1.62 19.28 9.12
CA PRO A 119 -0.99 17.99 9.28
C PRO A 119 0.31 18.17 10.05
N PHE A 120 0.62 17.19 10.88
CA PHE A 120 1.89 17.15 11.58
C PHE A 120 3.01 16.84 10.59
N LYS A 121 4.11 17.59 10.66
CA LYS A 121 5.27 17.45 9.78
C LYS A 121 6.49 16.95 10.55
N LEU A 122 7.07 15.85 10.07
CA LEU A 122 8.39 15.36 10.45
C LEU A 122 9.36 15.61 9.28
N PRO A 123 10.21 16.65 9.36
CA PRO A 123 11.11 16.97 8.28
C PRO A 123 12.37 16.10 8.27
N ASP A 124 13.01 15.99 7.11
CA ASP A 124 14.27 15.29 6.90
C ASP A 124 14.29 13.83 7.42
N VAL A 125 13.21 13.09 7.16
CA VAL A 125 13.24 11.65 7.36
C VAL A 125 14.02 10.97 6.24
N VAL A 126 14.55 9.78 6.48
CA VAL A 126 15.04 8.91 5.39
C VAL A 126 14.00 7.82 5.18
N VAL A 127 13.57 7.63 3.94
CA VAL A 127 12.62 6.56 3.58
C VAL A 127 13.32 5.50 2.74
N GLU A 128 13.13 4.25 3.11
CA GLU A 128 13.57 3.09 2.37
C GLU A 128 12.40 2.14 2.16
N ILE A 129 12.34 1.55 0.98
CA ILE A 129 11.26 0.68 0.54
C ILE A 129 11.85 -0.67 0.19
N GLY A 130 11.21 -1.75 0.61
CA GLY A 130 11.80 -3.06 0.44
C GLY A 130 10.95 -4.23 0.90
N SER A 131 11.63 -5.36 1.05
CA SER A 131 11.02 -6.63 1.46
C SER A 131 11.64 -7.11 2.76
N TRP A 132 10.81 -7.67 3.64
CA TRP A 132 11.24 -8.25 4.90
C TRP A 132 11.47 -9.75 4.69
N VAL A 133 12.74 -10.14 4.69
CA VAL A 133 13.19 -11.51 4.33
C VAL A 133 13.27 -12.41 5.56
N SER A 134 13.37 -11.83 6.76
CA SER A 134 13.31 -12.51 8.05
C SER A 134 13.14 -11.46 9.14
N LYS A 135 12.78 -11.84 10.37
CA LYS A 135 12.54 -10.96 11.52
C LYS A 135 13.59 -9.86 11.70
N ASP A 136 14.85 -10.12 11.33
CA ASP A 136 15.97 -9.19 11.50
C ASP A 136 16.59 -8.68 10.18
N LYS A 137 16.08 -9.08 9.00
CA LYS A 137 16.66 -8.69 7.69
C LYS A 137 15.66 -8.01 6.77
N PHE A 138 15.90 -6.73 6.52
CA PHE A 138 15.18 -5.91 5.55
C PHE A 138 16.06 -5.68 4.31
N PHE A 139 15.57 -6.08 3.15
CA PHE A 139 16.26 -5.86 1.87
C PHE A 139 15.71 -4.59 1.21
N VAL A 140 16.57 -3.60 1.02
CA VAL A 140 16.20 -2.30 0.43
C VAL A 140 16.09 -2.46 -1.09
N GLY A 141 14.88 -2.28 -1.63
CA GLY A 141 14.62 -2.23 -3.06
C GLY A 141 14.73 -0.82 -3.66
N TRP A 142 14.53 0.21 -2.82
CA TRP A 142 14.76 1.61 -3.17
C TRP A 142 14.99 2.45 -1.90
N ARG A 143 15.81 3.50 -2.02
CA ARG A 143 16.05 4.49 -0.97
C ARG A 143 15.72 5.87 -1.53
N GLY A 144 14.92 6.64 -0.79
CA GLY A 144 14.59 8.01 -1.14
C GLY A 144 15.77 8.97 -1.00
N PRO A 145 15.54 10.26 -1.26
CA PRO A 145 16.54 11.30 -1.04
C PRO A 145 17.10 11.27 0.39
N ALA A 146 18.39 11.57 0.55
CA ALA A 146 19.06 11.57 1.85
C ALA A 146 18.59 12.71 2.79
N THR A 147 18.03 13.77 2.22
CA THR A 147 17.54 14.97 2.89
C THR A 147 16.33 15.54 2.14
N GLY A 148 15.52 16.37 2.79
CA GLY A 148 14.38 17.03 2.13
C GLY A 148 13.19 16.10 1.87
N VAL A 149 13.09 15.01 2.63
CA VAL A 149 11.88 14.18 2.68
C VAL A 149 11.09 14.53 3.94
N ASP A 150 9.88 15.01 3.73
CA ASP A 150 8.93 15.32 4.81
C ASP A 150 7.95 14.16 4.96
N PHE A 151 7.80 13.67 6.19
CA PHE A 151 6.72 12.75 6.55
C PHE A 151 5.60 13.51 7.24
N LEU A 152 4.44 13.57 6.59
CA LEU A 152 3.26 14.27 7.07
C LEU A 152 2.23 13.28 7.58
N VAL A 153 1.60 13.61 8.71
CA VAL A 153 0.44 12.89 9.23
C VAL A 153 -0.72 13.85 9.36
N ASP A 154 -1.76 13.60 8.59
CA ASP A 154 -2.94 14.43 8.52
C ASP A 154 -4.07 13.81 9.36
N PRO A 155 -4.42 14.41 10.51
CA PRO A 155 -5.46 13.89 11.39
C PRO A 155 -6.87 14.15 10.84
N PHE A 156 -7.03 15.03 9.84
CA PHE A 156 -8.33 15.39 9.29
C PHE A 156 -8.83 14.33 8.31
N ASP A 157 -7.99 13.92 7.36
CA ASP A 157 -8.33 12.89 6.38
C ASP A 157 -7.81 11.48 6.77
N GLY A 158 -7.03 11.39 7.85
CA GLY A 158 -6.44 10.14 8.31
C GLY A 158 -5.38 9.58 7.36
N THR A 159 -4.66 10.46 6.65
CA THR A 159 -3.60 10.08 5.71
C THR A 159 -2.20 10.32 6.26
N CYS A 160 -1.26 9.52 5.77
CA CYS A 160 0.16 9.76 5.89
C CYS A 160 0.72 10.06 4.49
N LYS A 161 1.65 11.02 4.40
CA LYS A 161 2.24 11.47 3.15
C LYS A 161 3.76 11.55 3.27
N PHE A 162 4.52 10.95 2.36
CA PHE A 162 5.91 11.34 2.12
C PHE A 162 5.95 12.36 1.00
N VAL A 163 6.53 13.53 1.26
CA VAL A 163 6.70 14.60 0.28
C VAL A 163 8.17 14.89 0.11
N PHE A 164 8.65 14.87 -1.13
CA PHE A 164 10.06 15.14 -1.45
C PHE A 164 10.20 15.57 -2.90
N THR A 165 11.36 16.15 -3.21
CA THR A 165 11.69 16.59 -4.57
C THR A 165 12.77 15.69 -5.17
N MET A 166 12.65 15.34 -6.45
CA MET A 166 13.73 14.65 -7.17
C MET A 166 13.72 14.98 -8.66
N ASP A 167 14.88 14.81 -9.28
CA ASP A 167 15.05 14.83 -10.73
C ASP A 167 14.41 13.58 -11.34
N THR A 168 13.54 13.79 -12.34
CA THR A 168 12.69 12.74 -12.92
C THR A 168 12.81 12.76 -14.44
N VAL A 169 12.97 11.58 -15.06
CA VAL A 169 13.15 11.44 -16.52
C VAL A 169 11.81 11.30 -17.21
N PHE A 170 11.63 12.08 -18.29
CA PHE A 170 10.49 12.03 -19.19
C PHE A 170 10.94 11.69 -20.61
N SER A 171 10.12 10.90 -21.30
CA SER A 171 10.21 10.67 -22.74
C SER A 171 8.99 11.25 -23.46
N PHE A 172 9.19 11.66 -24.71
CA PHE A 172 8.15 12.25 -25.56
C PHE A 172 7.91 11.33 -26.77
N PRO A 173 6.66 11.07 -27.14
CA PRO A 173 6.36 10.31 -28.36
C PRO A 173 7.06 10.94 -29.57
N GLY A 174 7.74 10.10 -30.35
CA GLY A 174 8.41 10.54 -31.58
C GLY A 174 9.76 11.22 -31.38
N MET A 175 10.19 11.53 -30.15
CA MET A 175 11.54 12.01 -29.86
C MET A 175 12.41 10.89 -29.27
N ARG A 176 13.67 10.80 -29.72
CA ARG A 176 14.67 9.91 -29.10
C ARG A 176 15.33 10.53 -27.86
N ASN A 177 15.02 11.78 -27.56
CA ASN A 177 15.65 12.52 -26.49
C ASN A 177 14.82 12.38 -25.21
N HIS A 178 15.52 12.21 -24.10
CA HIS A 178 14.93 12.23 -22.77
C HIS A 178 15.17 13.58 -22.12
N VAL A 179 14.25 14.00 -21.27
CA VAL A 179 14.35 15.25 -20.53
C VAL A 179 14.29 14.97 -19.05
N VAL A 180 15.18 15.61 -18.29
CA VAL A 180 15.13 15.58 -16.82
C VAL A 180 14.36 16.80 -16.34
N ILE A 181 13.25 16.57 -15.64
CA ILE A 181 12.42 17.60 -15.00
C ILE A 181 12.45 17.38 -13.49
N LYS A 182 12.61 18.46 -12.72
CA LYS A 182 12.56 18.40 -11.27
C LYS A 182 11.10 18.32 -10.83
N CYS A 183 10.75 17.30 -10.06
CA CYS A 183 9.38 17.05 -9.63
C CYS A 183 9.23 17.01 -8.11
N ASN A 184 8.14 17.58 -7.61
CA ASN A 184 7.63 17.38 -6.27
C ASN A 184 6.77 16.12 -6.27
N LEU A 185 7.14 15.15 -5.45
CA LEU A 185 6.45 13.88 -5.31
C LEU A 185 5.69 13.82 -4.00
N LYS A 186 4.58 13.09 -4.03
CA LYS A 186 3.77 12.77 -2.87
C LYS A 186 3.41 11.28 -2.92
N VAL A 187 3.93 10.51 -1.96
CA VAL A 187 3.49 9.14 -1.67
C VAL A 187 2.46 9.22 -0.55
N GLU A 188 1.23 8.80 -0.78
CA GLU A 188 0.10 8.96 0.16
C GLU A 188 -0.55 7.59 0.47
N PHE A 189 -0.79 7.33 1.75
CA PHE A 189 -1.47 6.14 2.23
C PHE A 189 -2.34 6.48 3.44
N LEU A 190 -3.28 5.60 3.81
CA LEU A 190 -4.15 5.85 4.95
C LEU A 190 -3.53 5.29 6.22
N VAL A 191 -3.76 5.96 7.35
CA VAL A 191 -3.33 5.48 8.67
C VAL A 191 -3.90 4.09 8.97
N ARG A 192 -5.13 3.81 8.51
CA ARG A 192 -5.76 2.48 8.66
C ARG A 192 -5.09 1.36 7.86
N ASP A 193 -4.35 1.71 6.81
CA ASP A 193 -3.64 0.72 5.98
C ASP A 193 -2.33 0.28 6.65
N ILE A 194 -1.90 0.96 7.72
CA ILE A 194 -0.73 0.58 8.52
C ILE A 194 -1.11 -0.65 9.36
N GLN A 195 -0.58 -1.82 8.97
CA GLN A 195 -0.84 -3.07 9.66
C GLN A 195 -0.10 -3.15 11.00
N TRP A 196 1.16 -2.73 11.03
CA TRP A 196 1.96 -2.65 12.25
C TRP A 196 3.10 -1.66 12.08
N ILE A 197 3.62 -1.24 13.23
CA ILE A 197 4.78 -0.38 13.38
C ILE A 197 5.77 -1.11 14.28
N LYS A 198 7.03 -1.19 13.87
CA LYS A 198 8.12 -1.60 14.78
C LYS A 198 9.10 -0.47 14.92
N ASP A 199 9.32 -0.06 16.16
CA ASP A 199 10.37 0.90 16.49
C ASP A 199 11.67 0.17 16.85
N TYR A 200 12.79 0.66 16.33
CA TYR A 200 14.11 0.31 16.81
C TYR A 200 14.81 1.59 17.22
N ASN A 201 15.43 1.57 18.40
CA ASN A 201 16.38 2.60 18.77
C ASN A 201 17.76 2.17 18.31
N ASP A 202 18.31 2.90 17.35
CA ASP A 202 19.75 2.95 17.10
C ASP A 202 20.32 4.22 17.76
N SER A 203 21.60 4.20 18.07
CA SER A 203 22.40 5.37 18.48
C SER A 203 22.20 6.60 17.61
N SER A 204 21.92 6.43 16.31
CA SER A 204 21.87 7.52 15.32
C SER A 204 20.46 7.89 14.85
N TYR A 205 19.51 6.95 14.91
CA TYR A 205 18.15 7.13 14.37
C TYR A 205 17.11 6.39 15.20
N LEU A 206 15.90 6.97 15.22
CA LEU A 206 14.69 6.26 15.58
C LEU A 206 14.10 5.66 14.30
N ILE A 207 14.11 4.34 14.22
CA ILE A 207 13.70 3.61 13.01
C ILE A 207 12.27 3.14 13.19
N ILE A 208 11.40 3.46 12.24
CA ILE A 208 10.03 2.97 12.16
C ILE A 208 9.93 2.07 10.93
N LEU A 209 9.56 0.81 11.12
CA LEU A 209 9.10 -0.05 10.03
C LEU A 209 7.57 0.03 9.94
N LEU A 210 7.04 0.41 8.78
CA LEU A 210 5.63 0.36 8.45
C LEU A 210 5.37 -0.77 7.45
N HIS A 211 4.37 -1.60 7.74
CA HIS A 211 3.80 -2.51 6.74
C HIS A 211 2.43 -1.99 6.31
N LEU A 212 2.26 -1.76 5.01
CA LEU A 212 1.03 -1.29 4.41
C LEU A 212 0.22 -2.45 3.85
N GLU A 213 -1.10 -2.46 4.07
CA GLU A 213 -1.99 -3.45 3.49
C GLU A 213 -2.13 -3.31 1.96
N SER A 214 -1.94 -2.10 1.45
CA SER A 214 -2.06 -1.76 0.03
C SER A 214 -0.93 -0.85 -0.42
N SER A 215 -0.58 -0.92 -1.71
CA SER A 215 0.40 -0.01 -2.31
C SER A 215 -0.08 1.44 -2.16
N PRO A 216 0.79 2.38 -1.76
CA PRO A 216 0.41 3.76 -1.60
C PRO A 216 0.07 4.42 -2.94
N LYS A 217 -0.67 5.52 -2.90
CA LYS A 217 -0.93 6.36 -4.05
C LYS A 217 0.26 7.27 -4.28
N LEU A 218 0.79 7.27 -5.50
CA LEU A 218 1.91 8.12 -5.87
C LEU A 218 1.47 9.22 -6.83
N TYR A 219 1.89 10.43 -6.52
CA TYR A 219 1.58 11.63 -7.27
C TYR A 219 2.85 12.43 -7.52
N TYR A 220 2.90 13.14 -8.63
CA TYR A 220 3.98 14.08 -8.92
C TYR A 220 3.44 15.36 -9.58
N ARG A 221 4.24 16.42 -9.48
CA ARG A 221 4.07 17.67 -10.24
C ARG A 221 5.43 18.32 -10.45
N THR A 222 5.56 19.19 -11.43
CA THR A 222 6.77 19.97 -11.68
C THR A 222 7.06 20.97 -10.55
N VAL A 223 8.33 21.35 -10.37
CA VAL A 223 8.78 22.28 -9.32
C VAL A 223 8.89 23.72 -9.82
N ASP A 224 8.93 23.95 -11.13
CA ASP A 224 9.26 25.23 -11.75
C ASP A 224 8.08 26.22 -11.69
N ASP A 225 7.55 26.46 -10.49
CA ASP A 225 6.60 27.52 -10.21
C ASP A 225 7.34 28.73 -9.64
N ASP A 226 6.88 29.92 -9.98
CA ASP A 226 7.35 31.16 -9.39
C ASP A 226 6.62 31.37 -8.05
N ILE A 227 7.35 31.49 -6.95
CA ILE A 227 6.80 31.54 -5.59
C ILE A 227 7.41 32.72 -4.85
N GLU A 228 6.54 33.60 -4.33
CA GLU A 228 6.91 34.69 -3.44
C GLU A 228 6.24 34.47 -2.07
N ASP A 229 7.05 34.33 -1.04
CA ASP A 229 6.63 34.15 0.35
C ASP A 229 6.97 35.40 1.15
N THR A 230 5.98 35.98 1.85
CA THR A 230 6.19 37.14 2.74
C THR A 230 6.44 36.73 4.19
N PHE A 231 6.13 35.47 4.56
CA PHE A 231 6.33 34.95 5.90
C PHE A 231 6.98 33.55 5.93
N PRO A 232 7.86 33.27 6.92
CA PRO A 232 8.73 32.09 6.91
C PRO A 232 8.07 30.79 7.45
N PHE A 233 6.74 30.71 7.53
CA PHE A 233 6.06 29.50 8.02
C PHE A 233 5.63 28.57 6.87
N ASP A 234 5.62 27.26 7.15
CA ASP A 234 5.19 26.23 6.21
C ASP A 234 3.68 26.37 5.91
N ILE A 235 3.33 26.99 4.79
CA ILE A 235 1.94 27.05 4.31
C ILE A 235 1.57 25.70 3.67
N LEU A 236 0.36 25.21 3.97
CA LEU A 236 -0.17 23.96 3.46
C LEU A 236 -0.11 23.88 1.93
N ASP A 237 0.17 22.67 1.44
CA ASP A 237 0.30 22.40 0.01
C ASP A 237 -1.01 22.71 -0.73
N ASN A 238 -0.91 23.60 -1.72
CA ASN A 238 -2.02 24.12 -2.54
C ASN A 238 -2.71 23.01 -3.35
N ASP A 239 -3.95 23.27 -3.79
CA ASP A 239 -4.78 22.42 -4.67
C ASP A 239 -4.30 22.30 -6.12
N ASP A 240 -3.00 22.50 -6.33
CA ASP A 240 -2.36 22.30 -7.61
C ASP A 240 -2.50 20.83 -8.04
N PRO A 241 -3.16 20.55 -9.18
CA PRO A 241 -3.40 19.20 -9.65
C PRO A 241 -2.09 18.40 -9.74
N LYS A 242 -2.06 17.23 -9.10
CA LYS A 242 -0.94 16.30 -9.21
C LYS A 242 -1.30 15.15 -10.15
N ILE A 243 -0.36 14.75 -10.99
CA ILE A 243 -0.52 13.62 -11.90
C ILE A 243 -0.29 12.34 -11.10
N ARG A 244 -1.21 11.38 -11.23
CA ARG A 244 -1.08 10.06 -10.59
C ARG A 244 -0.16 9.16 -11.42
N THR A 245 0.75 8.46 -10.75
CA THR A 245 1.57 7.40 -11.34
C THR A 245 1.56 6.17 -10.42
N THR A 246 1.99 5.03 -10.93
CA THR A 246 2.09 3.77 -10.19
C THR A 246 3.45 3.58 -9.54
N ASP A 247 4.50 4.15 -10.13
CA ASP A 247 5.87 4.06 -9.62
C ASP A 247 6.74 5.21 -10.15
N ILE A 248 7.93 5.36 -9.57
CA ILE A 248 9.03 6.25 -10.04
C ILE A 248 10.40 5.56 -9.98
N THR A 249 10.44 4.29 -9.59
CA THR A 249 11.68 3.55 -9.35
C THR A 249 11.92 2.56 -10.48
N ALA A 250 13.17 2.43 -10.92
CA ALA A 250 13.55 1.46 -11.96
C ALA A 250 13.13 0.01 -11.60
N SER A 251 13.14 -0.32 -10.31
CA SER A 251 12.79 -1.63 -9.77
C SER A 251 11.29 -1.86 -9.57
N GLY A 252 10.46 -0.82 -9.69
CA GLY A 252 9.05 -0.88 -9.33
C GLY A 252 8.81 -1.06 -7.82
N ALA A 253 9.75 -0.60 -6.98
CA ALA A 253 9.73 -0.83 -5.55
C ALA A 253 8.52 -0.18 -4.85
N ILE A 254 8.12 1.05 -5.22
CA ILE A 254 6.99 1.74 -4.55
C ILE A 254 5.68 0.98 -4.78
N GLY A 255 5.45 0.50 -6.01
CA GLY A 255 4.24 -0.23 -6.37
C GLY A 255 4.25 -1.69 -5.89
N ARG A 256 5.41 -2.34 -5.79
CA ARG A 256 5.54 -3.77 -5.47
C ARG A 256 5.79 -4.06 -3.99
N CYS A 257 6.41 -3.15 -3.26
CA CYS A 257 6.80 -3.36 -1.87
C CYS A 257 5.83 -2.63 -0.93
N ASN A 258 5.42 -3.35 0.10
CA ASN A 258 4.49 -2.84 1.11
C ASN A 258 5.18 -2.48 2.42
N ILE A 259 6.51 -2.56 2.49
CA ILE A 259 7.27 -2.29 3.71
C ILE A 259 8.13 -1.05 3.52
N TYR A 260 7.94 -0.10 4.42
CA TYR A 260 8.59 1.20 4.44
C TYR A 260 9.39 1.33 5.73
N ARG A 261 10.70 1.50 5.63
CA ARG A 261 11.58 1.81 6.75
C ARG A 261 11.85 3.31 6.77
N ILE A 262 11.40 3.97 7.82
CA ILE A 262 11.56 5.41 8.05
C ILE A 262 12.62 5.59 9.12
N LEU A 263 13.68 6.34 8.83
CA LEU A 263 14.69 6.71 9.81
C LEU A 263 14.45 8.16 10.19
N ILE A 264 14.19 8.39 11.48
CA ILE A 264 13.84 9.69 12.04
C ILE A 264 14.98 10.14 12.94
N LYS A 265 15.41 11.41 12.81
CA LYS A 265 16.46 11.98 13.66
C LYS A 265 16.00 11.97 15.14
N PRO A 266 16.86 11.62 16.11
CA PRO A 266 16.48 11.47 17.53
C PRO A 266 15.82 12.71 18.15
N ARG A 267 16.11 13.91 17.63
CA ARG A 267 15.50 15.19 18.05
C ARG A 267 13.96 15.20 17.97
N HIS A 268 13.36 14.33 17.16
CA HIS A 268 11.91 14.25 16.99
C HIS A 268 11.24 13.17 17.87
N ARG A 269 11.97 12.58 18.84
CA ARG A 269 11.45 11.53 19.72
C ARG A 269 10.21 11.94 20.50
N ASP A 270 10.20 13.15 21.05
CA ASP A 270 9.07 13.66 21.85
C ASP A 270 7.79 13.78 21.01
N TRP A 271 7.91 14.02 19.70
CA TRP A 271 6.76 14.06 18.80
C TRP A 271 6.12 12.67 18.65
N LEU A 272 6.93 11.62 18.54
CA LEU A 272 6.45 10.25 18.43
C LEU A 272 5.69 9.83 19.69
N LEU A 273 6.23 10.16 20.87
CA LEU A 273 5.58 9.89 22.16
C LEU A 273 4.23 10.63 22.31
N LYS A 274 4.11 11.83 21.73
CA LYS A 274 2.87 12.63 21.77
C LYS A 274 1.80 12.16 20.77
N ASN A 275 2.14 11.28 19.83
CA ASN A 275 1.22 10.77 18.81
C ASN A 275 1.06 9.23 18.87
N PRO A 276 0.61 8.66 20.01
CA PRO A 276 0.56 7.21 20.22
C PRO A 276 -0.44 6.50 19.30
N LYS A 277 -1.40 7.22 18.70
CA LYS A 277 -2.37 6.65 17.74
C LYS A 277 -1.71 6.21 16.44
N LEU A 278 -0.61 6.85 16.04
CA LEU A 278 0.23 6.39 14.92
C LEU A 278 0.99 5.15 15.35
N LEU A 279 1.60 5.20 16.54
CA LEU A 279 2.35 4.10 17.15
C LEU A 279 1.44 3.04 17.79
N ARG A 280 0.26 2.76 17.22
CA ARG A 280 -0.47 1.55 17.59
C ARG A 280 0.32 0.36 17.03
N THR A 281 1.32 -0.04 17.78
CA THR A 281 2.07 -1.28 17.59
C THR A 281 1.04 -2.40 17.70
N ARG A 282 0.58 -2.93 16.56
CA ARG A 282 -0.01 -4.27 16.58
C ARG A 282 1.14 -5.22 16.83
N GLU A 283 1.02 -6.05 17.86
CA GLU A 283 2.13 -6.88 18.32
C GLU A 283 2.67 -7.73 17.16
N LEU A 284 4.00 -7.82 17.08
CA LEU A 284 4.69 -8.72 16.14
C LEU A 284 4.29 -10.19 16.32
N ASP A 285 3.57 -10.50 17.40
CA ASP A 285 3.05 -11.83 17.68
C ASP A 285 2.02 -12.29 16.66
N ASP A 286 1.36 -11.38 15.95
CA ASP A 286 0.52 -11.74 14.82
C ASP A 286 1.31 -12.14 13.57
N PHE A 287 2.63 -11.94 13.50
CA PHE A 287 3.45 -12.27 12.33
C PHE A 287 4.31 -13.52 12.54
N VAL A 288 4.45 -14.31 11.49
CA VAL A 288 5.20 -15.56 11.49
C VAL A 288 6.03 -15.69 10.23
N GLU A 289 7.23 -16.24 10.37
CA GLU A 289 8.07 -16.61 9.22
C GLU A 289 7.54 -17.91 8.62
N VAL A 290 7.05 -17.83 7.39
CA VAL A 290 6.55 -18.97 6.64
C VAL A 290 7.65 -19.45 5.70
N ARG A 291 8.12 -20.69 5.92
CA ARG A 291 9.04 -21.36 4.99
C ARG A 291 8.27 -21.77 3.72
N ARG A 292 8.88 -21.58 2.56
CA ARG A 292 8.26 -21.87 1.26
C ARG A 292 9.13 -22.79 0.40
N LEU A 293 8.48 -23.74 -0.27
CA LEU A 293 9.09 -24.65 -1.23
C LEU A 293 8.26 -24.67 -2.50
N ILE A 294 8.88 -24.42 -3.66
CA ILE A 294 8.24 -24.67 -4.95
C ILE A 294 8.66 -26.03 -5.45
N ILE A 295 7.71 -26.88 -5.81
CA ILE A 295 7.97 -28.18 -6.43
C ILE A 295 7.49 -28.13 -7.88
N THR A 296 8.39 -28.48 -8.78
CA THR A 296 8.10 -28.61 -10.22
C THR A 296 8.22 -30.07 -10.66
N PRO A 297 7.80 -30.42 -11.89
CA PRO A 297 7.98 -31.77 -12.43
C PRO A 297 9.42 -32.28 -12.31
N THR A 298 10.41 -31.42 -12.53
CA THR A 298 11.82 -31.83 -12.56
C THR A 298 12.64 -31.42 -11.33
N ARG A 299 12.20 -30.41 -10.57
CA ARG A 299 13.02 -29.80 -9.50
C ARG A 299 12.21 -29.40 -8.26
N ALA A 300 12.92 -28.97 -7.23
CA ALA A 300 12.35 -28.30 -6.07
C ALA A 300 13.22 -27.09 -5.73
N TYR A 301 12.59 -25.96 -5.40
CA TYR A 301 13.25 -24.68 -5.14
C TYR A 301 12.92 -24.22 -3.74
N CYS A 302 13.94 -24.17 -2.87
CA CYS A 302 13.80 -23.60 -1.54
C CYS A 302 13.81 -22.08 -1.65
N LEU A 303 12.72 -21.44 -1.23
CA LEU A 303 12.65 -19.99 -1.18
C LEU A 303 13.06 -19.50 0.21
N PRO A 304 13.59 -18.27 0.33
CA PRO A 304 13.73 -17.62 1.63
C PRO A 304 12.39 -17.63 2.39
N PRO A 305 12.41 -17.78 3.72
CA PRO A 305 11.21 -17.56 4.52
C PRO A 305 10.63 -16.18 4.26
N GLU A 306 9.32 -16.06 4.25
CA GLU A 306 8.63 -14.77 4.13
C GLU A 306 7.87 -14.49 5.41
N VAL A 307 7.92 -13.24 5.88
CA VAL A 307 7.11 -12.84 7.04
C VAL A 307 5.70 -12.55 6.57
N GLU A 308 4.75 -13.28 7.12
CA GLU A 308 3.33 -13.16 6.79
C GLU A 308 2.49 -13.00 8.06
N LEU A 309 1.27 -12.46 7.89
CA LEU A 309 0.27 -12.50 8.95
C LEU A 309 -0.05 -13.96 9.28
N SER A 310 0.05 -14.29 10.56
CA SER A 310 -0.17 -15.62 11.11
C SER A 310 -1.60 -16.10 10.91
N ASN A 311 -1.80 -17.39 11.16
CA ASN A 311 -3.10 -18.03 11.15
C ASN A 311 -3.32 -18.80 12.46
N ARG A 312 -4.52 -19.32 12.66
CA ARG A 312 -4.92 -19.99 13.91
C ARG A 312 -3.94 -21.11 14.29
N VAL A 313 -3.52 -21.91 13.31
CA VAL A 313 -2.59 -23.04 13.52
C VAL A 313 -1.20 -22.55 13.94
N LEU A 314 -0.63 -21.61 13.19
CA LEU A 314 0.72 -21.10 13.46
C LEU A 314 0.81 -20.30 14.77
N ARG A 315 -0.29 -19.69 15.21
CA ARG A 315 -0.39 -19.05 16.53
C ARG A 315 -0.38 -20.08 17.67
N HIS A 316 -1.17 -21.14 17.55
CA HIS A 316 -1.23 -22.19 18.58
C HIS A 316 0.09 -22.98 18.67
N TYR A 317 0.67 -23.34 17.53
CA TYR A 317 1.89 -24.14 17.43
C TYR A 317 3.15 -23.26 17.27
N ARG A 318 3.18 -22.07 17.89
CA ARG A 318 4.24 -21.07 17.71
C ARG A 318 5.65 -21.59 18.02
N SER A 319 5.79 -22.43 19.03
CA SER A 319 7.07 -23.03 19.46
C SER A 319 7.70 -23.93 18.39
N VAL A 320 6.87 -24.46 17.47
CA VAL A 320 7.25 -25.37 16.39
C VAL A 320 6.89 -24.81 15.01
N ALA A 321 6.67 -23.48 14.91
CA ALA A 321 6.25 -22.82 13.67
C ALA A 321 7.24 -23.03 12.51
N ASP A 322 8.54 -23.17 12.81
CA ASP A 322 9.59 -23.43 11.82
C ASP A 322 9.49 -24.81 11.14
N ARG A 323 8.64 -25.71 11.67
CA ARG A 323 8.36 -27.05 11.14
C ARG A 323 7.19 -27.07 10.15
N PHE A 324 6.48 -25.95 10.00
CA PHE A 324 5.47 -25.79 8.96
C PHE A 324 6.13 -25.30 7.66
N LEU A 325 5.71 -25.88 6.54
CA LEU A 325 6.25 -25.59 5.23
C LEU A 325 5.12 -25.41 4.23
N ARG A 326 5.08 -24.26 3.57
CA ARG A 326 4.14 -24.03 2.47
C ARG A 326 4.76 -24.50 1.16
N VAL A 327 4.17 -25.54 0.59
CA VAL A 327 4.62 -26.15 -0.67
C VAL A 327 3.71 -25.69 -1.80
N THR A 328 4.27 -25.21 -2.91
CA THR A 328 3.51 -24.81 -4.11
C THR A 328 3.91 -25.66 -5.30
N PHE A 329 2.92 -26.23 -6.00
CA PHE A 329 3.16 -27.05 -7.19
C PHE A 329 3.04 -26.21 -8.47
N MET A 330 4.14 -26.06 -9.19
CA MET A 330 4.27 -25.24 -10.41
C MET A 330 4.86 -26.05 -11.55
N ASP A 331 4.74 -25.58 -12.80
CA ASP A 331 5.51 -26.14 -13.91
C ASP A 331 6.97 -25.65 -13.87
N ASP A 332 7.82 -26.22 -14.73
CA ASP A 332 9.24 -25.85 -14.77
C ASP A 332 9.49 -24.40 -15.21
N GLY A 333 8.49 -23.75 -15.80
CA GLY A 333 8.52 -22.33 -16.18
C GLY A 333 8.00 -21.40 -15.08
N MET A 334 7.83 -21.87 -13.85
CA MET A 334 7.23 -21.11 -12.73
C MET A 334 5.82 -20.62 -13.04
N GLN A 335 5.06 -21.41 -13.81
CA GLN A 335 3.66 -21.16 -14.09
C GLN A 335 2.77 -22.26 -13.51
N THR A 336 1.48 -21.99 -13.56
CA THR A 336 0.42 -22.87 -13.09
C THR A 336 0.33 -24.13 -13.97
N ILE A 337 0.78 -25.31 -13.46
CA ILE A 337 0.64 -26.65 -14.10
C ILE A 337 -0.73 -26.88 -14.78
N LYS A 338 -0.80 -27.02 -16.09
CA LYS A 338 -2.12 -27.20 -16.74
C LYS A 338 -2.71 -28.57 -16.41
N LYS A 339 -4.03 -28.67 -16.22
CA LYS A 339 -4.73 -29.94 -15.91
C LYS A 339 -4.40 -31.06 -16.90
N LYS A 340 -4.22 -30.70 -18.18
CA LYS A 340 -3.85 -31.60 -19.28
C LYS A 340 -2.48 -32.27 -19.10
N VAL A 341 -1.63 -31.78 -18.19
CA VAL A 341 -0.30 -32.37 -17.93
C VAL A 341 -0.41 -33.59 -17.01
N PHE A 342 -1.51 -33.75 -16.27
CA PHE A 342 -1.68 -34.87 -15.33
C PHE A 342 -2.14 -36.16 -15.99
N THR A 343 -2.74 -36.08 -17.17
CA THR A 343 -3.23 -37.25 -17.88
C THR A 343 -2.86 -37.21 -19.35
N TYR A 344 -2.61 -38.38 -19.93
CA TYR A 344 -2.48 -38.52 -21.38
C TYR A 344 -3.40 -39.64 -21.88
N TYR A 345 -3.80 -39.56 -23.14
CA TYR A 345 -4.54 -40.62 -23.81
C TYR A 345 -3.55 -41.42 -24.68
N PRO A 346 -3.44 -42.74 -24.50
CA PRO A 346 -2.61 -43.55 -25.37
C PRO A 346 -3.15 -43.52 -26.81
N ALA A 347 -2.25 -43.66 -27.79
CA ALA A 347 -2.64 -43.69 -29.19
C ALA A 347 -3.59 -44.87 -29.46
N PRO A 348 -4.61 -44.73 -30.35
CA PRO A 348 -5.59 -45.78 -30.65
C PRO A 348 -4.97 -47.09 -31.16
N ILE A 349 -3.75 -47.03 -31.68
CA ILE A 349 -3.01 -48.18 -32.22
C ILE A 349 -2.52 -49.12 -31.11
N VAL A 350 -2.51 -48.65 -29.85
CA VAL A 350 -2.06 -49.41 -28.67
C VAL A 350 -3.26 -49.94 -27.86
N SER A 351 -4.50 -49.63 -28.24
CA SER A 351 -5.71 -50.07 -27.53
C SER A 351 -6.24 -51.39 -28.09
N ASP A 352 -5.57 -52.50 -27.78
CA ASP A 352 -6.13 -53.84 -28.03
C ASP A 352 -7.29 -54.12 -27.06
N ASN A 353 -8.49 -54.28 -27.63
CA ASN A 353 -9.65 -55.04 -27.13
C ASN A 353 -10.04 -54.94 -25.64
N THR A 354 -9.83 -53.80 -24.98
CA THR A 354 -10.46 -53.52 -23.68
C THR A 354 -11.28 -52.23 -23.75
N SER A 355 -12.55 -52.34 -23.40
CA SER A 355 -13.53 -51.26 -23.36
C SER A 355 -13.03 -50.07 -22.54
N ASN A 356 -13.10 -48.88 -23.15
CA ASN A 356 -12.76 -47.54 -22.63
C ASN A 356 -11.27 -47.19 -22.61
N VAL A 357 -10.86 -46.33 -23.55
CA VAL A 357 -9.57 -45.60 -23.54
C VAL A 357 -9.59 -44.63 -22.36
N ASN A 358 -9.31 -45.13 -21.15
CA ASN A 358 -9.23 -44.31 -19.96
C ASN A 358 -7.92 -43.50 -19.98
N ALA A 359 -8.01 -42.25 -19.52
CA ALA A 359 -6.85 -41.37 -19.41
C ALA A 359 -5.83 -41.99 -18.44
N GLN A 360 -4.56 -42.08 -18.86
CA GLN A 360 -3.49 -42.60 -18.03
C GLN A 360 -2.79 -41.49 -17.25
N GLU A 361 -2.40 -41.77 -16.00
CA GLU A 361 -1.66 -40.86 -15.14
C GLU A 361 -0.25 -40.60 -15.72
N THR A 362 0.17 -39.34 -15.78
CA THR A 362 1.54 -38.98 -16.19
C THR A 362 2.53 -39.15 -15.03
N SER A 363 3.82 -39.16 -15.35
CA SER A 363 4.88 -39.08 -14.32
C SER A 363 4.77 -37.83 -13.44
N VAL A 364 4.23 -36.73 -13.98
CA VAL A 364 3.95 -35.50 -13.23
C VAL A 364 2.86 -35.75 -12.19
N PHE A 365 1.77 -36.41 -12.58
CA PHE A 365 0.71 -36.79 -11.64
C PHE A 365 1.25 -37.71 -10.55
N LYS A 366 2.01 -38.74 -10.93
CA LYS A 366 2.65 -39.65 -10.00
C LYS A 366 3.53 -38.92 -9.00
N ARG A 367 4.40 -38.01 -9.46
CA ARG A 367 5.27 -37.21 -8.57
C ARG A 367 4.48 -36.39 -7.55
N VAL A 368 3.42 -35.70 -7.97
CA VAL A 368 2.58 -34.90 -7.06
C VAL A 368 1.84 -35.81 -6.06
N LYS A 369 1.33 -36.95 -6.53
CA LYS A 369 0.66 -37.96 -5.71
C LYS A 369 1.59 -38.57 -4.67
N ASP A 370 2.79 -38.99 -5.07
CA ASP A 370 3.80 -39.57 -4.17
C ASP A 370 4.19 -38.55 -3.09
N ILE A 371 4.44 -37.29 -3.46
CA ILE A 371 4.77 -36.22 -2.50
C ILE A 371 3.61 -35.94 -1.52
N THR A 372 2.37 -35.97 -2.01
CA THR A 372 1.19 -35.68 -1.18
C THR A 372 0.87 -36.85 -0.24
N ASN A 373 1.04 -38.10 -0.71
CA ASN A 373 0.72 -39.31 0.06
C ASN A 373 1.85 -39.70 1.03
N ASP A 374 3.08 -39.75 0.54
CA ASP A 374 4.22 -40.30 1.31
C ASP A 374 5.03 -39.21 2.03
N GLY A 375 4.84 -37.96 1.62
CA GLY A 375 5.65 -36.83 2.04
C GLY A 375 7.02 -36.82 1.36
N PHE A 376 7.95 -36.04 1.91
CA PHE A 376 9.32 -35.95 1.41
C PHE A 376 10.30 -35.55 2.51
N HIS A 377 11.59 -35.75 2.27
CA HIS A 377 12.65 -35.32 3.18
C HIS A 377 13.30 -34.03 2.68
N LEU A 378 13.45 -33.05 3.58
CA LEU A 378 14.14 -31.80 3.31
C LEU A 378 14.96 -31.42 4.55
N CYS A 379 16.25 -31.14 4.35
CA CYS A 379 17.16 -30.72 5.43
C CYS A 379 17.13 -31.62 6.68
N GLY A 380 17.08 -32.95 6.48
CA GLY A 380 17.05 -33.93 7.58
C GLY A 380 15.70 -34.10 8.27
N ARG A 381 14.64 -33.44 7.79
CA ARG A 381 13.27 -33.51 8.34
C ARG A 381 12.34 -34.19 7.33
N LYS A 382 11.46 -35.08 7.81
CA LYS A 382 10.35 -35.61 6.99
C LYS A 382 9.16 -34.66 7.08
N TYR A 383 8.72 -34.15 5.95
CA TYR A 383 7.54 -33.31 5.79
C TYR A 383 6.40 -34.15 5.24
N SER A 384 5.29 -34.19 5.95
CA SER A 384 4.07 -34.89 5.55
C SER A 384 2.96 -33.89 5.26
N PHE A 385 2.08 -34.23 4.31
CA PHE A 385 0.94 -33.40 3.98
C PHE A 385 0.10 -33.16 5.23
N LEU A 386 -0.25 -31.90 5.47
CA LEU A 386 -1.09 -31.49 6.60
C LEU A 386 -2.44 -31.01 6.10
N ALA A 387 -2.46 -29.96 5.29
CA ALA A 387 -3.70 -29.34 4.88
C ALA A 387 -3.58 -28.58 3.58
N PHE A 388 -4.73 -28.41 2.95
CA PHE A 388 -4.92 -27.43 1.90
C PHE A 388 -5.00 -26.02 2.52
N SER A 389 -4.27 -25.04 1.99
CA SER A 389 -4.36 -23.60 2.26
C SER A 389 -5.76 -23.04 1.96
N ALA A 390 -6.11 -21.91 2.58
CA ALA A 390 -7.44 -21.29 2.50
C ALA A 390 -7.96 -20.94 1.09
N ASN A 391 -7.08 -20.76 0.08
CA ASN A 391 -7.45 -20.29 -1.28
C ASN A 391 -7.43 -21.40 -2.37
N GLN A 392 -7.65 -22.65 -1.99
CA GLN A 392 -7.36 -23.81 -2.83
C GLN A 392 -8.54 -24.31 -3.63
N PRO A 393 -8.64 -23.85 -4.89
CA PRO A 393 -7.87 -24.50 -5.95
C PRO A 393 -7.00 -23.56 -6.82
N ARG A 394 -6.91 -22.26 -6.51
CA ARG A 394 -6.26 -21.29 -7.41
C ARG A 394 -4.73 -21.31 -7.29
N ASP A 395 -4.22 -21.41 -6.07
CA ASP A 395 -2.79 -21.25 -5.80
C ASP A 395 -2.00 -22.58 -5.77
N ARG A 396 -2.71 -23.72 -5.74
CA ARG A 396 -2.12 -25.09 -5.76
C ARG A 396 -0.96 -25.26 -4.80
N SER A 397 -1.10 -24.63 -3.65
CA SER A 397 -0.21 -24.80 -2.52
C SER A 397 -0.68 -25.97 -1.66
N ALA A 398 0.01 -26.25 -0.56
CA ALA A 398 -0.45 -27.04 0.56
C ALA A 398 0.50 -26.79 1.74
N TRP A 399 -0.02 -26.94 2.95
CA TRP A 399 0.78 -26.99 4.16
C TRP A 399 1.28 -28.41 4.37
N PHE A 400 2.59 -28.50 4.60
CA PHE A 400 3.26 -29.69 5.07
C PHE A 400 3.83 -29.41 6.45
N PHE A 401 3.89 -30.46 7.28
CA PHE A 401 4.40 -30.36 8.64
C PHE A 401 5.40 -31.47 8.92
N SER A 402 6.46 -31.13 9.65
CA SER A 402 7.45 -32.07 10.14
C SER A 402 7.32 -32.24 11.64
N GLY A 403 6.61 -33.28 12.05
CA GLY A 403 6.41 -33.57 13.47
C GLY A 403 7.70 -33.86 14.24
N ASP A 404 7.60 -33.77 15.55
CA ASP A 404 8.65 -34.20 16.49
C ASP A 404 8.08 -35.18 17.52
N GLN A 405 8.81 -35.39 18.62
CA GLN A 405 8.39 -36.32 19.67
C GLN A 405 7.14 -35.84 20.43
N ASN A 406 6.84 -34.54 20.40
CA ASN A 406 5.77 -33.93 21.17
C ASN A 406 4.57 -33.54 20.31
N THR A 407 4.76 -33.34 19.01
CA THR A 407 3.68 -32.92 18.10
C THR A 407 3.79 -33.63 16.77
N SER A 408 2.78 -34.45 16.47
CA SER A 408 2.61 -35.13 15.19
C SER A 408 1.63 -34.39 14.27
N VAL A 409 1.57 -34.82 13.00
CA VAL A 409 0.58 -34.33 12.03
C VAL A 409 -0.84 -34.60 12.52
N LEU A 410 -1.08 -35.77 13.12
CA LEU A 410 -2.41 -36.16 13.63
C LEU A 410 -2.84 -35.28 14.80
N ASP A 411 -1.90 -34.88 15.66
CA ASP A 411 -2.18 -33.98 16.78
C ASP A 411 -2.65 -32.61 16.26
N VAL A 412 -1.94 -32.05 15.27
CA VAL A 412 -2.32 -30.78 14.64
C VAL A 412 -3.70 -30.89 13.98
N LEU A 413 -3.96 -31.97 13.24
CA LEU A 413 -5.25 -32.21 12.61
C LEU A 413 -6.39 -32.34 13.63
N SER A 414 -6.17 -33.10 14.70
CA SER A 414 -7.17 -33.30 15.76
C SER A 414 -7.51 -32.01 16.50
N TRP A 415 -6.53 -31.11 16.64
CA TRP A 415 -6.73 -29.79 17.24
C TRP A 415 -7.47 -28.82 16.32
N MET A 416 -7.30 -28.93 15.00
CA MET A 416 -7.96 -28.03 14.05
C MET A 416 -9.48 -28.16 14.12
N ASP A 417 -10.00 -29.39 14.10
CA ASP A 417 -11.41 -29.69 14.31
C ASP A 417 -11.64 -31.21 14.46
N SER A 418 -12.82 -31.59 14.94
CA SER A 418 -13.33 -32.97 14.95
C SER A 418 -13.73 -33.51 13.58
N PHE A 419 -13.71 -32.65 12.54
CA PHE A 419 -13.99 -32.88 11.12
C PHE A 419 -14.87 -34.11 10.79
N THR A 420 -16.08 -34.17 11.36
CA THR A 420 -17.01 -35.30 11.22
C THR A 420 -17.75 -35.33 9.87
N ASN A 421 -17.55 -34.32 9.02
CA ASN A 421 -18.23 -34.19 7.73
C ASN A 421 -17.66 -35.14 6.68
N LYS A 422 -18.51 -36.02 6.10
CA LYS A 422 -18.11 -37.00 5.08
C LYS A 422 -17.86 -36.39 3.69
N ASN A 423 -18.22 -35.13 3.46
CA ASN A 423 -17.97 -34.46 2.18
C ASN A 423 -16.53 -33.94 2.12
N VAL A 424 -15.71 -34.53 1.25
CA VAL A 424 -14.27 -34.23 1.09
C VAL A 424 -14.01 -32.75 0.78
N THR A 425 -14.87 -32.10 -0.03
CA THR A 425 -14.69 -30.69 -0.37
C THR A 425 -14.95 -29.81 0.85
N LYS A 426 -16.06 -30.04 1.57
CA LYS A 426 -16.35 -29.29 2.80
C LYS A 426 -15.29 -29.52 3.88
N TYR A 427 -14.80 -30.75 3.98
CA TYR A 427 -13.72 -31.14 4.86
C TYR A 427 -12.44 -30.35 4.56
N ALA A 428 -11.98 -30.36 3.30
CA ALA A 428 -10.81 -29.61 2.85
C ALA A 428 -10.96 -28.09 3.07
N THR A 429 -12.15 -27.53 2.79
CA THR A 429 -12.43 -26.11 3.03
C THR A 429 -12.32 -25.77 4.51
N GLY A 430 -12.91 -26.58 5.40
CA GLY A 430 -12.83 -26.37 6.85
C GLY A 430 -11.38 -26.37 7.37
N MET A 431 -10.56 -27.30 6.89
CA MET A 431 -9.14 -27.32 7.21
C MET A 431 -8.42 -26.04 6.72
N GLY A 432 -8.75 -25.58 5.51
CA GLY A 432 -8.17 -24.38 4.92
C GLY A 432 -8.45 -23.12 5.73
N LEU A 433 -9.63 -23.00 6.34
CA LEU A 433 -10.00 -21.83 7.16
C LEU A 433 -9.04 -21.61 8.34
N CYS A 434 -8.54 -22.68 8.96
CA CYS A 434 -7.59 -22.57 10.07
C CYS A 434 -6.24 -21.98 9.65
N PHE A 435 -5.91 -22.03 8.35
CA PHE A 435 -4.70 -21.49 7.75
C PHE A 435 -4.89 -20.11 7.10
N SER A 436 -6.08 -19.52 7.19
CA SER A 436 -6.33 -18.14 6.74
C SER A 436 -5.53 -17.15 7.58
N SER A 437 -4.82 -16.26 6.90
CA SER A 437 -4.13 -15.12 7.53
C SER A 437 -5.16 -14.21 8.19
N THR A 438 -5.08 -14.11 9.51
CA THR A 438 -6.06 -13.41 10.35
C THR A 438 -5.35 -12.77 11.53
N TYR A 439 -5.85 -11.63 12.02
CA TYR A 439 -5.43 -11.07 13.30
C TYR A 439 -6.12 -11.82 14.44
N ALA A 440 -5.41 -12.12 15.52
CA ALA A 440 -6.08 -12.52 16.76
C ALA A 440 -6.78 -11.28 17.34
N THR A 441 -8.09 -11.34 17.56
CA THR A 441 -8.85 -10.22 18.11
C THR A 441 -9.04 -10.39 19.61
N ILE A 442 -9.88 -11.35 20.00
CA ILE A 442 -10.26 -11.61 21.38
C ILE A 442 -10.67 -13.08 21.52
N ASP A 443 -10.54 -13.61 22.73
CA ASP A 443 -11.13 -14.89 23.11
C ASP A 443 -12.50 -14.65 23.74
N VAL A 444 -13.56 -15.16 23.10
CA VAL A 444 -14.93 -15.06 23.62
C VAL A 444 -15.22 -16.31 24.46
N PRO A 445 -15.58 -16.17 25.75
CA PRO A 445 -15.98 -17.31 26.57
C PRO A 445 -17.17 -18.06 25.98
N HIS A 446 -17.22 -19.38 26.16
CA HIS A 446 -18.28 -20.22 25.59
C HIS A 446 -19.69 -19.77 26.02
N ASP A 447 -19.85 -19.29 27.26
CA ASP A 447 -21.13 -18.81 27.79
C ASP A 447 -21.62 -17.50 27.14
N ASN A 448 -20.73 -16.81 26.41
CA ASN A 448 -21.02 -15.58 25.69
C ASN A 448 -21.29 -15.82 24.20
N VAL A 449 -21.37 -17.08 23.76
CA VAL A 449 -21.67 -17.47 22.38
C VAL A 449 -23.02 -18.17 22.33
N ASP A 450 -23.94 -17.65 21.52
CA ASP A 450 -25.21 -18.32 21.23
C ASP A 450 -25.03 -19.30 20.07
N PHE A 451 -24.86 -20.57 20.39
CA PHE A 451 -24.70 -21.66 19.42
C PHE A 451 -26.03 -22.14 18.83
N GLU A 452 -27.18 -21.71 19.39
CA GLU A 452 -28.52 -22.16 19.01
C GLU A 452 -29.27 -21.11 18.17
N LEU A 453 -28.55 -20.08 17.70
CA LEU A 453 -29.12 -19.04 16.85
C LEU A 453 -29.64 -19.66 15.54
N ALA A 454 -30.96 -19.66 15.37
CA ALA A 454 -31.61 -20.25 14.20
C ALA A 454 -31.34 -19.44 12.93
N ASP A 455 -31.12 -20.16 11.81
CA ASP A 455 -30.99 -19.56 10.49
C ASP A 455 -32.29 -18.89 10.01
N ILE A 456 -32.15 -17.83 9.23
CA ILE A 456 -33.25 -17.06 8.65
C ILE A 456 -33.72 -17.76 7.38
N MET A 457 -34.74 -18.62 7.54
CA MET A 457 -35.33 -19.36 6.44
C MET A 457 -36.51 -18.61 5.80
N ARG A 458 -36.54 -18.51 4.47
CA ARG A 458 -37.71 -18.03 3.71
C ARG A 458 -37.90 -18.82 2.43
N ASN A 459 -39.13 -19.31 2.20
CA ASN A 459 -39.48 -20.12 1.03
C ASN A 459 -38.55 -21.34 0.81
N GLY A 460 -38.05 -21.95 1.88
CA GLY A 460 -37.13 -23.09 1.81
C GLY A 460 -35.67 -22.74 1.50
N ASN A 461 -35.34 -21.46 1.37
CA ASN A 461 -33.95 -20.99 1.22
C ASN A 461 -33.46 -20.37 2.52
N ASP A 462 -32.17 -20.55 2.78
CA ASP A 462 -31.43 -19.93 3.87
C ASP A 462 -30.91 -18.55 3.45
N PHE A 463 -31.24 -17.52 4.23
CA PHE A 463 -30.82 -16.13 4.03
C PHE A 463 -29.75 -15.68 5.05
N SER A 464 -29.34 -16.54 5.98
CA SER A 464 -28.27 -16.27 6.94
C SER A 464 -27.04 -17.17 6.79
N ASP A 465 -26.99 -18.04 5.77
CA ASP A 465 -25.81 -18.85 5.47
C ASP A 465 -24.52 -18.00 5.43
N GLY A 466 -23.63 -18.25 6.38
CA GLY A 466 -22.34 -17.59 6.50
C GLY A 466 -22.34 -16.20 7.15
N ILE A 467 -23.44 -15.74 7.75
CA ILE A 467 -23.50 -14.46 8.48
C ILE A 467 -23.98 -14.65 9.93
N GLY A 468 -23.58 -13.73 10.82
CA GLY A 468 -23.92 -13.78 12.24
C GLY A 468 -24.01 -12.38 12.85
N LYS A 469 -24.26 -12.32 14.17
CA LYS A 469 -24.34 -11.07 14.93
C LYS A 469 -23.24 -11.02 15.97
N ILE A 470 -22.69 -9.83 16.19
CA ILE A 470 -21.78 -9.52 17.29
C ILE A 470 -22.38 -8.36 18.10
N SER A 471 -22.13 -8.34 19.42
CA SER A 471 -22.54 -7.22 20.26
C SER A 471 -21.75 -5.96 19.90
N HIS A 472 -22.29 -4.78 20.20
CA HIS A 472 -21.59 -3.51 19.96
C HIS A 472 -20.26 -3.38 20.72
N ASP A 473 -20.13 -4.06 21.86
CA ASP A 473 -18.93 -4.03 22.70
C ASP A 473 -17.78 -4.94 22.16
N LEU A 474 -18.05 -5.69 21.08
CA LEU A 474 -17.13 -6.53 20.32
C LEU A 474 -16.73 -5.81 19.02
#